data_AF-A0A7W0NPY4-F1
#
_entry.id   AF-A0A7W0NPY4-F1
#
_cell.length_a   1.000
_cell.length_b   1.000
_cell.length_c   1.000
_cell.angle_alpha   90.00
_cell.angle_beta   90.00
_cell.angle_gamma   90.00
#
_symmetry.space_group_name_H-M   'P 1'
#
loop_
_entity.id
_entity.type
_entity.pdbx_description
1 polymer ?
#
loop_
_entity_poly.entity_id
_entity_poly.type
_entity_poly.pdbx_seq_one_letter_code
_entity_poly.pdbx_strand_id
1 'polypeptide(L)'
;AMLASQRAVTKVSSGKTRHIAASLRGASQVADLAGIDVYTMPTTVAAASLKELKPEFTNRVAQDYQVSWAAGVDPKTIRASTLWEISPADVKLAGDLRAKPPGTAAELVAMAAAAGAGDLFPPLSDADWATIAKDGKIPRHATWAARIASGQLAIDTMLTSAALQSFIADQKDMDDRIRKYR
;
A
#
# COMPACT_ATOMS: atom_id res chain seq x y z
N ALA A 1 8.59 4.37 1.38
CA ALA A 1 7.58 4.13 0.33
C ALA A 1 7.61 5.19 -0.77
N MET A 2 7.23 6.46 -0.52
CA MET A 2 7.00 7.48 -1.56
C MET A 2 8.17 7.72 -2.55
N LEU A 3 9.40 7.86 -2.07
CA LEU A 3 10.55 8.03 -2.96
C LEU A 3 10.86 6.77 -3.78
N ALA A 4 10.62 5.59 -3.21
CA ALA A 4 10.79 4.32 -3.91
C ALA A 4 9.76 4.15 -5.04
N SER A 5 8.50 4.52 -4.80
CA SER A 5 7.46 4.53 -5.84
C SER A 5 7.75 5.56 -6.92
N GLN A 6 8.25 6.76 -6.58
CA GLN A 6 8.71 7.75 -7.57
C GLN A 6 9.78 7.16 -8.48
N ARG A 7 10.83 6.52 -7.93
CA ARG A 7 11.87 5.86 -8.74
C ARG A 7 11.28 4.82 -9.70
N ALA A 8 10.35 3.99 -9.22
CA ALA A 8 9.72 2.97 -10.02
C ALA A 8 8.86 3.55 -11.15
N VAL A 9 8.01 4.54 -10.84
CA VAL A 9 7.16 5.22 -11.83
C VAL A 9 7.99 5.94 -12.88
N THR A 10 9.05 6.66 -12.48
CA THR A 10 9.96 7.33 -13.41
C THR A 10 10.62 6.33 -14.36
N LYS A 11 11.05 5.16 -13.85
CA LYS A 11 11.67 4.11 -14.66
C LYS A 11 10.75 3.56 -15.76
N VAL A 12 9.44 3.47 -15.51
CA VAL A 12 8.49 2.81 -16.44
C VAL A 12 7.64 3.75 -17.28
N SER A 13 7.41 5.00 -16.82
CA SER A 13 6.47 5.94 -17.46
C SER A 13 7.10 6.85 -18.51
N SER A 14 8.43 6.90 -18.59
CA SER A 14 9.17 7.87 -19.42
C SER A 14 8.68 9.32 -19.23
N GLY A 15 8.25 9.67 -18.01
CA GLY A 15 7.81 11.02 -17.64
C GLY A 15 6.36 11.37 -17.97
N LYS A 16 5.55 10.44 -18.51
CA LYS A 16 4.12 10.68 -18.80
C LYS A 16 3.23 10.59 -17.57
N THR A 17 3.69 9.94 -16.51
CA THR A 17 2.99 9.80 -15.24
C THR A 17 3.74 10.59 -14.18
N ARG A 18 3.00 11.37 -13.38
CA ARG A 18 3.55 12.12 -12.24
C ARG A 18 3.11 11.47 -10.94
N HIS A 19 4.05 11.20 -10.04
CA HIS A 19 3.72 10.66 -8.72
C HIS A 19 3.29 11.78 -7.76
N ILE A 20 2.21 11.53 -7.02
CA ILE A 20 1.65 12.49 -6.07
C ILE A 20 2.00 12.06 -4.66
N ALA A 21 2.74 12.90 -3.93
CA ALA A 21 2.80 12.82 -2.47
C ALA A 21 1.56 13.50 -1.91
N ALA A 22 0.72 12.72 -1.24
CA ALA A 22 -0.51 13.18 -0.62
C ALA A 22 -0.47 13.03 0.90
N SER A 23 -1.43 13.66 1.59
CA SER A 23 -1.63 13.54 3.03
C SER A 23 -0.43 13.96 3.88
N LEU A 24 0.33 14.97 3.43
CA LEU A 24 1.38 15.56 4.27
C LEU A 24 0.75 16.14 5.56
N ARG A 25 1.46 15.95 6.66
CA ARG A 25 1.07 16.31 8.04
C ARG A 25 2.00 17.35 8.67
N GLY A 26 3.18 17.58 8.10
CA GLY A 26 4.14 18.55 8.62
C GLY A 26 5.14 19.04 7.57
N ALA A 27 5.78 20.16 7.86
CA ALA A 27 6.69 20.83 6.95
C ALA A 27 7.90 19.96 6.60
N SER A 28 8.48 19.24 7.57
CA SER A 28 9.66 18.38 7.35
C SER A 28 9.44 17.36 6.22
N GLN A 29 8.23 16.83 6.08
CA GLN A 29 7.90 15.86 5.03
C GLN A 29 8.05 16.43 3.61
N VAL A 30 7.91 17.74 3.43
CA VAL A 30 8.18 18.39 2.13
C VAL A 30 9.67 18.34 1.81
N ALA A 31 10.54 18.52 2.81
CA ALA A 31 11.99 18.40 2.63
C ALA A 31 12.42 16.93 2.45
N ASP A 32 11.86 16.02 3.25
CA ASP A 32 12.22 14.59 3.21
C ASP A 32 11.83 13.92 1.88
N LEU A 33 10.78 14.43 1.22
CA LEU A 33 10.27 13.92 -0.05
C LEU A 33 10.73 14.73 -1.26
N ALA A 34 11.67 15.67 -1.09
CA ALA A 34 12.15 16.54 -2.15
C ALA A 34 12.55 15.73 -3.41
N GLY A 35 11.98 16.10 -4.56
CA GLY A 35 12.13 15.37 -5.83
C GLY A 35 10.93 14.49 -6.22
N ILE A 36 9.88 14.41 -5.40
CA ILE A 36 8.55 13.98 -5.86
C ILE A 36 7.98 14.96 -6.90
N ASP A 37 7.26 14.45 -7.90
CA ASP A 37 6.70 15.26 -9.00
C ASP A 37 5.62 16.26 -8.55
N VAL A 38 4.69 15.84 -7.66
CA VAL A 38 3.54 16.66 -7.25
C VAL A 38 3.30 16.51 -5.75
N TYR A 39 3.13 17.64 -5.07
CA TYR A 39 2.65 17.68 -3.69
C TYR A 39 1.18 18.05 -3.62
N THR A 40 0.42 17.30 -2.83
CA THR A 40 -0.91 17.69 -2.35
C THR A 40 -0.85 17.74 -0.84
N MET A 41 -1.01 18.95 -0.27
CA MET A 41 -0.85 19.18 1.16
C MET A 41 -1.89 20.18 1.70
N PRO A 42 -2.27 20.09 2.98
CA PRO A 42 -3.07 21.12 3.64
C PRO A 42 -2.40 22.49 3.59
N THR A 43 -3.19 23.56 3.51
CA THR A 43 -2.67 24.95 3.52
C THR A 43 -1.87 25.26 4.78
N THR A 44 -2.23 24.65 5.91
CA THR A 44 -1.49 24.75 7.18
C THR A 44 -0.08 24.17 7.06
N VAL A 45 0.09 23.04 6.37
CA VAL A 45 1.40 22.45 6.10
C VAL A 45 2.21 23.31 5.14
N ALA A 46 1.59 23.83 4.07
CA ALA A 46 2.25 24.73 3.13
C ALA A 46 2.78 26.00 3.82
N ALA A 47 1.97 26.61 4.69
CA ALA A 47 2.37 27.80 5.45
C ALA A 47 3.51 27.50 6.45
N ALA A 48 3.49 26.32 7.08
CA ALA A 48 4.57 25.86 7.95
C ALA A 48 5.87 25.66 7.15
N SER A 49 5.80 25.02 5.97
CA SER A 49 6.95 24.79 5.09
C SER A 49 7.64 26.10 4.68
N LEU A 50 6.89 27.15 4.37
CA LEU A 50 7.45 28.45 4.02
C LEU A 50 8.21 29.13 5.18
N LYS A 51 7.84 28.82 6.44
CA LYS A 51 8.48 29.39 7.63
C LYS A 51 9.68 28.58 8.10
N GLU A 52 9.55 27.25 8.04
CA GLU A 52 10.49 26.31 8.67
C GLU A 52 11.57 25.83 7.70
N LEU A 53 11.26 25.73 6.41
CA LEU A 53 12.21 25.19 5.43
C LEU A 53 13.00 26.31 4.76
N LYS A 54 14.29 26.06 4.59
CA LYS A 54 15.14 26.88 3.73
C LYS A 54 14.81 26.58 2.26
N PRO A 55 14.95 27.56 1.35
CA PRO A 55 14.60 27.41 -0.06
C PRO A 55 15.52 26.45 -0.85
N GLU A 56 16.58 25.93 -0.23
CA GLU A 56 17.50 24.98 -0.85
C GLU A 56 16.99 23.53 -0.67
N PHE A 57 16.28 23.03 -1.67
CA PHE A 57 15.88 21.64 -1.73
C PHE A 57 16.94 20.80 -2.45
N THR A 58 17.47 19.79 -1.77
CA THR A 58 18.27 18.73 -2.41
C THR A 58 17.34 17.62 -2.86
N ASN A 59 17.45 17.18 -4.10
CA ASN A 59 16.71 16.01 -4.57
C ASN A 59 17.05 14.77 -3.71
N ARG A 60 16.04 14.19 -3.07
CA ARG A 60 16.13 13.01 -2.21
C ARG A 60 15.64 11.74 -2.88
N VAL A 61 15.31 11.73 -4.17
CA VAL A 61 14.75 10.54 -4.85
C VAL A 61 15.63 9.29 -4.71
N ALA A 62 16.96 9.44 -4.60
CA ALA A 62 17.88 8.31 -4.35
C ALA A 62 18.06 7.94 -2.86
N GLN A 63 17.44 8.68 -1.94
CA GLN A 63 17.50 8.42 -0.51
C GLN A 63 16.67 7.19 -0.14
N ASP A 64 17.27 6.32 0.67
CA ASP A 64 16.58 5.25 1.37
C ASP A 64 16.59 5.55 2.87
N TYR A 65 15.39 5.76 3.42
CA TYR A 65 15.20 5.99 4.85
C TYR A 65 15.22 4.65 5.58
N GLN A 66 16.10 4.54 6.58
CA GLN A 66 16.23 3.34 7.39
C GLN A 66 15.04 3.20 8.33
N VAL A 67 14.50 1.99 8.43
CA VAL A 67 13.42 1.65 9.34
C VAL A 67 14.02 0.91 10.53
N SER A 68 13.76 1.40 11.74
CA SER A 68 14.09 0.71 12.98
C SER A 68 12.91 -0.15 13.44
N TRP A 69 13.23 -1.30 14.03
CA TRP A 69 12.25 -2.25 14.54
C TRP A 69 12.30 -2.28 16.06
N ALA A 70 11.13 -2.48 16.68
CA ALA A 70 11.06 -2.72 18.11
C ALA A 70 11.78 -4.03 18.47
N ALA A 71 12.28 -4.11 19.71
CA ALA A 71 12.90 -5.33 20.22
C ALA A 71 11.95 -6.53 20.08
N GLY A 72 12.46 -7.66 19.58
CA GLY A 72 11.69 -8.89 19.37
C GLY A 72 10.90 -8.93 18.05
N VAL A 73 10.90 -7.87 17.24
CA VAL A 73 10.30 -7.90 15.90
C VAL A 73 11.35 -8.28 14.86
N ASP A 74 11.19 -9.44 14.23
CA ASP A 74 11.99 -9.81 13.06
C ASP A 74 11.25 -9.41 11.76
N PRO A 75 11.73 -8.40 11.02
CA PRO A 75 11.10 -7.94 9.78
C PRO A 75 11.03 -9.00 8.69
N LYS A 76 11.93 -10.00 8.71
CA LYS A 76 11.91 -11.07 7.71
C LYS A 76 10.76 -12.04 7.96
N THR A 77 10.58 -12.49 9.20
CA THR A 77 9.49 -13.38 9.59
C THR A 77 8.11 -12.75 9.31
N ILE A 78 7.94 -11.45 9.55
CA ILE A 78 6.68 -10.74 9.22
C ILE A 78 6.62 -10.27 7.76
N ARG A 79 7.65 -10.56 6.95
CA ARG A 79 7.79 -10.08 5.56
C ARG A 79 7.49 -8.59 5.40
N ALA A 80 8.01 -7.76 6.30
CA ALA A 80 7.76 -6.32 6.31
C ALA A 80 8.07 -5.61 4.99
N SER A 81 9.01 -6.15 4.20
CA SER A 81 9.36 -5.63 2.88
C SER A 81 8.16 -5.54 1.93
N THR A 82 7.14 -6.40 2.08
CA THR A 82 5.94 -6.35 1.22
C THR A 82 5.13 -5.06 1.37
N LEU A 83 5.40 -4.24 2.38
CA LEU A 83 4.71 -2.96 2.60
C LEU A 83 5.26 -1.81 1.73
N TRP A 84 6.48 -1.94 1.18
CA TRP A 84 7.10 -0.82 0.44
C TRP A 84 8.10 -1.21 -0.64
N GLU A 85 8.60 -2.44 -0.66
CA GLU A 85 9.49 -2.91 -1.72
C GLU A 85 8.69 -3.34 -2.94
N ILE A 86 9.23 -3.02 -4.11
CA ILE A 86 8.69 -3.49 -5.39
C ILE A 86 9.59 -4.65 -5.82
N SER A 87 9.10 -5.86 -5.69
CA SER A 87 9.86 -7.08 -5.97
C SER A 87 10.01 -7.32 -7.47
N PRO A 88 10.96 -8.19 -7.90
CA PRO A 88 11.03 -8.64 -9.28
C PRO A 88 9.72 -9.29 -9.78
N ALA A 89 8.98 -9.96 -8.89
CA ALA A 89 7.68 -10.56 -9.21
C ALA A 89 6.63 -9.48 -9.54
N ASP A 90 6.61 -8.37 -8.79
CA ASP A 90 5.70 -7.25 -9.05
C ASP A 90 6.01 -6.58 -10.40
N VAL A 91 7.29 -6.39 -10.71
CA VAL A 91 7.73 -5.85 -12.00
C VAL A 91 7.34 -6.77 -13.15
N LYS A 92 7.50 -8.09 -12.97
CA LYS A 92 7.09 -9.08 -13.95
C LYS A 92 5.57 -9.04 -14.16
N LEU A 93 4.78 -9.07 -13.09
CA LEU A 93 3.32 -8.98 -13.16
C LEU A 93 2.88 -7.71 -13.89
N ALA A 94 3.45 -6.55 -13.56
CA ALA A 94 3.14 -5.29 -14.23
C ALA A 94 3.46 -5.35 -15.74
N GLY A 95 4.57 -5.98 -16.13
CA GLY A 95 4.92 -6.23 -17.52
C GLY A 95 3.91 -7.13 -18.23
N ASP A 96 3.53 -8.24 -17.60
CA ASP A 96 2.55 -9.20 -18.13
C ASP A 96 1.17 -8.54 -18.31
N LEU A 97 0.70 -7.77 -17.32
CA LEU A 97 -0.56 -7.01 -17.38
C LEU A 97 -0.55 -5.94 -18.48
N ARG A 98 0.59 -5.29 -18.70
CA ARG A 98 0.74 -4.31 -19.78
C ARG A 98 0.67 -4.96 -21.16
N ALA A 99 1.26 -6.16 -21.31
CA ALA A 99 1.26 -6.89 -22.57
C ALA A 99 -0.12 -7.50 -22.87
N LYS A 100 -0.80 -8.02 -21.83
CA LYS A 100 -2.11 -8.63 -21.93
C LYS A 100 -2.95 -8.31 -20.69
N PRO A 101 -3.83 -7.29 -20.77
CA PRO A 101 -4.77 -7.03 -19.70
C PRO A 101 -5.68 -8.24 -19.44
N PRO A 102 -6.00 -8.57 -18.19
CA PRO A 102 -6.90 -9.67 -17.86
C PRO A 102 -8.33 -9.29 -18.23
N GLY A 103 -9.09 -10.25 -18.78
CA GLY A 103 -10.50 -10.10 -19.07
C GLY A 103 -11.40 -10.34 -17.85
N THR A 104 -10.88 -11.03 -16.82
CA THR A 104 -11.62 -11.36 -15.59
C THR A 104 -10.76 -11.23 -14.34
N ALA A 105 -11.40 -11.14 -13.17
CA ALA A 105 -10.70 -11.18 -11.89
C ALA A 105 -9.93 -12.50 -11.69
N ALA A 106 -10.49 -13.63 -12.11
CA ALA A 106 -9.83 -14.93 -12.00
C ALA A 106 -8.53 -14.98 -12.84
N GLU A 107 -8.55 -14.37 -14.03
CA GLU A 107 -7.34 -14.25 -14.85
C GLU A 107 -6.28 -13.38 -14.17
N LEU A 108 -6.66 -12.24 -13.56
CA LEU A 108 -5.73 -11.41 -12.80
C LEU A 108 -5.04 -12.19 -11.67
N VAL A 109 -5.81 -12.94 -10.88
CA VAL A 109 -5.29 -13.78 -9.80
C VAL A 109 -4.32 -14.83 -10.34
N ALA A 110 -4.68 -15.51 -11.43
CA ALA A 110 -3.82 -16.51 -12.06
C ALA A 110 -2.52 -15.88 -12.60
N MET A 111 -2.58 -14.69 -13.20
CA MET A 111 -1.41 -13.96 -13.66
C MET A 111 -0.48 -13.57 -12.51
N ALA A 112 -1.03 -13.09 -11.39
CA ALA A 112 -0.26 -12.75 -10.20
C ALA A 112 0.46 -13.98 -9.62
N ALA A 113 -0.25 -15.10 -9.48
CA ALA A 113 0.33 -16.37 -9.05
C ALA A 113 1.45 -16.84 -9.99
N ALA A 114 1.22 -16.80 -11.31
CA ALA A 114 2.22 -17.19 -12.31
C ALA A 114 3.46 -16.27 -12.34
N ALA A 115 3.30 -15.00 -11.94
CA ALA A 115 4.42 -14.07 -11.81
C ALA A 115 5.20 -14.22 -10.49
N GLY A 116 4.70 -15.02 -9.53
CA GLY A 116 5.27 -15.15 -8.19
C GLY A 116 4.82 -14.06 -7.22
N ALA A 117 3.82 -13.25 -7.59
CA ALA A 117 3.22 -12.18 -6.79
C ALA A 117 1.82 -12.57 -6.28
N GLY A 118 1.63 -13.86 -5.98
CA GLY A 118 0.33 -14.43 -5.60
C GLY A 118 -0.19 -13.93 -4.25
N ASP A 119 0.67 -13.37 -3.40
CA ASP A 119 0.31 -12.80 -2.10
C ASP A 119 -0.39 -11.43 -2.21
N LEU A 120 -0.36 -10.78 -3.37
CA LEU A 120 -1.20 -9.62 -3.70
C LEU A 120 -2.69 -10.01 -3.83
N PHE A 121 -2.96 -11.21 -4.35
CA PHE A 121 -4.33 -11.74 -4.53
C PHE A 121 -4.44 -13.19 -4.04
N PRO A 122 -4.24 -13.43 -2.74
CA PRO A 122 -4.21 -14.77 -2.20
C PRO A 122 -5.61 -15.37 -2.19
N PRO A 123 -5.74 -16.69 -2.39
CA PRO A 123 -7.02 -17.35 -2.19
C PRO A 123 -7.42 -17.25 -0.71
N LEU A 124 -8.59 -16.69 -0.46
CA LEU A 124 -9.21 -16.58 0.85
C LEU A 124 -10.52 -17.37 0.84
N SER A 125 -10.66 -18.26 1.82
CA SER A 125 -11.89 -19.03 2.03
C SER A 125 -12.98 -18.20 2.70
N ASP A 126 -14.22 -18.67 2.69
CA ASP A 126 -15.32 -18.00 3.42
C ASP A 126 -15.03 -17.86 4.92
N ALA A 127 -14.34 -18.85 5.50
CA ALA A 127 -13.90 -18.81 6.90
C ALA A 127 -12.81 -17.75 7.12
N ASP A 128 -11.92 -17.55 6.14
CA ASP A 128 -10.93 -16.47 6.18
C ASP A 128 -11.63 -15.12 6.17
N TRP A 129 -12.58 -14.92 5.25
CA TRP A 129 -13.36 -13.68 5.14
C TRP A 129 -14.15 -13.39 6.41
N ALA A 130 -14.83 -14.39 6.98
CA ALA A 130 -15.54 -14.24 8.24
C ALA A 130 -14.61 -13.85 9.40
N THR A 131 -13.39 -14.39 9.42
CA THR A 131 -12.38 -14.05 10.42
C THR A 131 -11.88 -12.62 10.26
N ILE A 132 -11.58 -12.18 9.03
CA ILE A 132 -11.16 -10.80 8.73
C ILE A 132 -12.27 -9.82 9.13
N ALA A 133 -13.52 -10.12 8.77
CA ALA A 133 -14.67 -9.28 9.12
C ALA A 133 -14.86 -9.15 10.63
N LYS A 134 -14.70 -10.26 11.38
CA LYS A 134 -14.78 -10.26 12.84
C LYS A 134 -13.68 -9.43 13.50
N ASP A 135 -12.49 -9.38 12.91
CA ASP A 135 -11.36 -8.62 13.46
C ASP A 135 -11.50 -7.10 13.24
N GLY A 136 -12.35 -6.68 12.31
CA GLY A 136 -12.62 -5.27 12.03
C GLY A 136 -11.47 -4.58 11.31
N LYS A 137 -11.21 -3.31 11.64
CA LYS A 137 -10.27 -2.43 10.90
C LYS A 137 -8.81 -2.88 10.95
N ILE A 138 -8.41 -3.65 11.96
CA ILE A 138 -7.03 -4.10 12.15
C ILE A 138 -7.04 -5.61 12.45
N PRO A 139 -6.66 -6.46 11.47
CA PRO A 139 -6.61 -7.90 11.65
C PRO A 139 -5.66 -8.33 12.75
N ARG A 140 -5.97 -9.42 13.47
CA ARG A 140 -5.06 -9.99 14.46
C ARG A 140 -3.91 -10.72 13.76
N HIS A 141 -2.73 -10.12 13.70
CA HIS A 141 -1.54 -10.68 13.05
C HIS A 141 -1.26 -12.15 13.45
N ALA A 142 -1.42 -12.50 14.73
CA ALA A 142 -1.17 -13.86 15.22
C ALA A 142 -1.99 -14.94 14.50
N THR A 143 -3.21 -14.62 14.06
CA THR A 143 -4.08 -15.51 13.28
C THR A 143 -3.47 -15.85 11.91
N TRP A 144 -2.73 -14.91 11.33
CA TRP A 144 -2.25 -14.97 9.93
C TRP A 144 -0.75 -15.20 9.81
N ALA A 145 -0.03 -15.18 10.94
CA ALA A 145 1.44 -15.16 10.99
C ALA A 145 2.09 -16.29 10.18
N ALA A 146 1.55 -17.50 10.22
CA ALA A 146 2.08 -18.64 9.45
C ALA A 146 1.95 -18.44 7.93
N ARG A 147 0.81 -17.93 7.46
CA ARG A 147 0.55 -17.64 6.03
C ARG A 147 1.36 -16.44 5.55
N ILE A 148 1.59 -15.47 6.43
CA ILE A 148 2.48 -14.35 6.16
C ILE A 148 3.90 -14.88 6.01
N ALA A 149 4.44 -15.59 7.01
CA ALA A 149 5.80 -16.10 6.98
C ALA A 149 6.08 -17.03 5.78
N SER A 150 5.10 -17.83 5.36
CA SER A 150 5.24 -18.74 4.20
C SER A 150 5.18 -18.03 2.84
N GLY A 151 4.82 -16.75 2.81
CA GLY A 151 4.64 -16.01 1.56
C GLY A 151 3.29 -16.23 0.88
N GLN A 152 2.36 -16.95 1.51
CA GLN A 152 1.02 -17.16 0.97
C GLN A 152 0.13 -15.90 1.07
N LEU A 153 0.43 -15.00 2.01
CA LEU A 153 -0.32 -13.78 2.27
C LEU A 153 0.67 -12.64 2.58
N ALA A 154 0.43 -11.45 2.04
CA ALA A 154 1.16 -10.25 2.45
C ALA A 154 0.40 -9.50 3.55
N ILE A 155 1.12 -8.84 4.46
CA ILE A 155 0.51 -7.97 5.49
C ILE A 155 -0.32 -6.86 4.82
N ASP A 156 0.19 -6.30 3.73
CA ASP A 156 -0.50 -5.23 3.00
C ASP A 156 -1.86 -5.69 2.45
N THR A 157 -1.89 -6.88 1.83
CA THR A 157 -3.12 -7.50 1.35
C THR A 157 -4.12 -7.79 2.46
N MET A 158 -3.62 -8.20 3.63
CA MET A 158 -4.44 -8.45 4.82
C MET A 158 -5.09 -7.15 5.32
N LEU A 159 -4.34 -6.04 5.38
CA LEU A 159 -4.85 -4.72 5.76
C LEU A 159 -5.87 -4.19 4.75
N THR A 160 -5.60 -4.38 3.45
CA THR A 160 -6.53 -4.01 2.37
C THR A 160 -7.84 -4.80 2.48
N SER A 161 -7.76 -6.10 2.74
CA SER A 161 -8.92 -6.98 2.94
C SER A 161 -9.74 -6.58 4.16
N ALA A 162 -9.07 -6.20 5.26
CA ALA A 162 -9.73 -5.71 6.47
C ALA A 162 -10.47 -4.39 6.26
N ALA A 163 -9.84 -3.46 5.54
CA ALA A 163 -10.45 -2.19 5.18
C ALA A 163 -11.72 -2.41 4.33
N LEU A 164 -11.67 -3.34 3.37
CA LEU A 164 -12.84 -3.72 2.57
C LEU A 164 -13.97 -4.29 3.43
N GLN A 165 -13.67 -5.23 4.33
CA GLN A 165 -14.69 -5.83 5.21
C GLN A 165 -15.28 -4.79 6.17
N SER A 166 -14.46 -3.89 6.73
CA SER A 166 -14.95 -2.78 7.55
C SER A 166 -15.86 -1.85 6.75
N PHE A 167 -15.52 -1.54 5.49
CA PHE A 167 -16.36 -0.72 4.62
C PHE A 167 -17.70 -1.39 4.33
N ILE A 168 -17.72 -2.70 4.07
CA ILE A 168 -18.96 -3.45 3.85
C ILE A 168 -19.87 -3.39 5.08
N ALA A 169 -19.31 -3.51 6.29
CA ALA A 169 -20.07 -3.39 7.53
C ALA A 169 -20.65 -1.98 7.70
N ASP A 170 -19.82 -0.93 7.51
CA ASP A 170 -20.25 0.47 7.60
C ASP A 170 -21.35 0.78 6.56
N GLN A 171 -21.23 0.24 5.34
CA GLN A 171 -22.24 0.38 4.28
C GLN A 171 -23.55 -0.30 4.67
N LYS A 172 -23.50 -1.50 5.26
CA LYS A 172 -24.70 -2.21 5.74
C LYS A 172 -25.42 -1.43 6.83
N ASP A 173 -24.68 -0.89 7.80
CA ASP A 173 -25.25 -0.07 8.87
C ASP A 173 -25.92 1.20 8.34
N MET A 174 -25.31 1.85 7.34
CA MET A 174 -25.91 2.98 6.64
C MET A 174 -27.20 2.56 5.92
N ASP A 175 -27.19 1.47 5.16
CA ASP A 175 -28.35 0.98 4.43
C ASP A 175 -29.51 0.62 5.37
N ASP A 176 -29.23 -0.07 6.48
CA ASP A 176 -30.23 -0.43 7.48
C ASP A 176 -30.82 0.81 8.15
N ARG A 177 -29.98 1.81 8.43
CA ARG A 177 -30.45 3.11 8.92
C ARG A 177 -31.37 3.79 7.91
N ILE A 178 -31.03 3.83 6.62
CA ILE A 178 -31.87 4.42 5.58
C ILE A 178 -33.21 3.69 5.48
N ARG A 179 -33.22 2.36 5.52
CA ARG A 179 -34.45 1.55 5.49
C ARG A 179 -35.39 1.85 6.65
N LYS A 180 -34.87 2.18 7.83
CA LYS A 180 -35.68 2.56 9.00
C LYS A 180 -36.45 3.88 8.80
N TYR A 181 -35.98 4.76 7.91
CA TYR A 181 -36.58 6.07 7.65
C TYR A 181 -37.24 6.18 6.27
N ARG A 182 -37.41 5.07 5.56
CA ARG A 182 -38.25 4.96 4.35
C ARG A 182 -39.56 4.30 4.70
#